data_AF-A0A6B2UII7-F1
#
_entry.id   AF-A0A6B2UII7-F1
#
_cell.length_a   1.000
_cell.length_b   1.000
_cell.length_c   1.000
_cell.angle_alpha   90.00
_cell.angle_beta   90.00
_cell.angle_gamma   90.00
#
_symmetry.space_group_name_H-M   'P 1'
#
loop_
_entity.id
_entity.type
_entity.pdbx_description
1 polymer ?
#
loop_
_entity_poly.entity_id
_entity_poly.type
_entity_poly.pdbx_seq_one_letter_code
_entity_poly.pdbx_strand_id
1 'polypeptide(L)'
;MADPAGGPRSTPHAAPSDATDAERAAGALLLCRAEPDEVAHVARLLRGPLVLCPAGEPGPGGEARWSVLVPEEKPWLHGGEPVDRVLTGWATALAVGASWPVLALWWDHERAGLVLCSGFRRPVGYEWAADGTPLGEDEAMRAFVLRLGLDPVLDLQELGPLTRE
;
A
#
# COMPACT_ATOMS: atom_id res chain seq x y z
N MET A 1 -17.80 53.43 -25.50
CA MET A 1 -17.99 52.69 -24.24
C MET A 1 -17.86 51.22 -24.59
N ALA A 2 -16.66 50.66 -24.41
CA ALA A 2 -16.27 49.35 -24.91
C ALA A 2 -15.89 48.45 -23.73
N ASP A 3 -16.59 47.32 -23.62
CA ASP A 3 -16.00 45.97 -23.55
C ASP A 3 -17.13 44.97 -23.91
N PRO A 4 -16.86 43.77 -24.46
CA PRO A 4 -16.63 42.67 -23.51
C PRO A 4 -15.73 41.51 -24.00
N ALA A 5 -15.36 40.73 -22.98
CA ALA A 5 -15.27 39.26 -22.94
C ALA A 5 -13.85 38.67 -23.03
N GLY A 6 -13.34 38.35 -21.83
CA GLY A 6 -12.22 37.44 -21.63
C GLY A 6 -12.51 36.06 -22.22
N GLY A 7 -11.59 35.60 -23.05
CA GLY A 7 -11.59 34.23 -23.57
C GLY A 7 -11.33 33.22 -22.45
N PRO A 8 -11.83 31.97 -22.61
CA PRO A 8 -11.65 30.94 -21.61
C PRO A 8 -10.15 30.56 -21.53
N ARG A 9 -9.63 30.51 -20.30
CA ARG A 9 -8.31 29.93 -20.03
C ARG A 9 -8.36 28.44 -20.38
N SER A 10 -7.63 28.06 -21.43
CA SER A 10 -7.41 26.65 -21.77
C SER A 10 -6.71 25.97 -20.60
N THR A 11 -7.36 24.95 -20.02
CA THR A 11 -6.70 24.00 -19.13
C THR A 11 -5.74 23.15 -19.97
N PRO A 12 -4.51 22.90 -19.51
CA PRO A 12 -3.62 21.97 -20.21
C PRO A 12 -4.20 20.56 -20.10
N HIS A 13 -4.62 20.00 -21.23
CA HIS A 13 -4.93 18.58 -21.37
C HIS A 13 -3.58 17.84 -21.37
N ALA A 14 -3.25 17.16 -20.26
CA ALA A 14 -2.03 16.34 -20.18
C ALA A 14 -1.99 15.35 -21.34
N ALA A 15 -0.84 15.23 -22.01
CA ALA A 15 -0.70 14.37 -23.17
C ALA A 15 -0.85 12.89 -22.74
N PRO A 16 -1.47 12.02 -23.56
CA PRO A 16 -1.69 10.61 -23.22
C PRO A 16 -0.39 9.83 -22.90
N SER A 17 0.76 10.31 -23.36
CA SER A 17 2.07 9.73 -23.01
C SER A 17 2.46 9.96 -21.54
N ASP A 18 2.19 11.14 -20.98
CA ASP A 18 2.56 11.47 -19.59
C ASP A 18 1.73 10.65 -18.59
N ALA A 19 0.44 10.45 -18.89
CA ALA A 19 -0.44 9.59 -18.09
C ALA A 19 0.03 8.14 -18.09
N THR A 20 0.49 7.63 -19.25
CA THR A 20 0.99 6.26 -19.36
C THR A 20 2.32 6.07 -18.62
N ASP A 21 3.18 7.10 -18.60
CA ASP A 21 4.46 7.05 -17.87
C ASP A 21 4.26 7.16 -16.35
N ALA A 22 3.30 7.98 -15.91
CA ALA A 22 2.85 8.05 -14.51
C ALA A 22 2.27 6.71 -14.02
N GLU A 23 1.42 6.06 -14.82
CA GLU A 23 0.90 4.72 -14.52
C GLU A 23 2.02 3.68 -14.46
N ARG A 24 3.00 3.73 -15.38
CA ARG A 24 4.17 2.84 -15.35
C ARG A 24 5.05 3.06 -14.13
N ALA A 25 5.08 4.25 -13.54
CA ALA A 25 5.81 4.52 -12.31
C ALA A 25 5.14 3.89 -11.09
N ALA A 26 3.84 3.59 -11.16
CA ALA A 26 3.11 2.95 -10.06
C ALA A 26 3.68 1.58 -9.72
N GLY A 27 3.70 1.27 -8.43
CA GLY A 27 4.28 0.05 -7.89
C GLY A 27 3.65 -0.34 -6.56
N ALA A 28 3.98 -1.55 -6.14
CA ALA A 28 3.30 -2.20 -5.04
C ALA A 28 4.10 -3.37 -4.48
N LEU A 29 3.91 -3.64 -3.20
CA LEU A 29 4.38 -4.85 -2.53
C LEU A 29 3.44 -5.20 -1.36
N LEU A 30 3.46 -6.46 -0.95
CA LEU A 30 2.75 -6.96 0.23
C LEU A 30 3.77 -7.48 1.24
N LEU A 31 3.72 -7.01 2.48
CA LEU A 31 4.46 -7.58 3.59
C LEU A 31 3.53 -8.51 4.38
N CYS A 32 3.93 -9.77 4.47
CA CYS A 32 3.20 -10.84 5.13
C CYS A 32 3.95 -11.20 6.42
N ARG A 33 3.26 -11.21 7.56
CA ARG A 33 3.88 -11.58 8.85
C ARG A 33 3.96 -13.10 9.02
N ALA A 34 4.62 -13.76 8.09
CA ALA A 34 4.85 -15.19 8.04
C ALA A 34 6.09 -15.52 7.21
N GLU A 35 6.61 -16.73 7.40
CA GLU A 35 7.73 -17.28 6.64
C GLU A 35 7.36 -17.53 5.16
N PRO A 36 8.34 -17.55 4.24
CA PRO A 36 8.07 -17.72 2.81
C PRO A 36 7.26 -18.97 2.48
N ASP A 37 7.53 -20.10 3.14
CA ASP A 37 6.83 -21.36 2.84
C ASP A 37 5.32 -21.29 3.18
N GLU A 38 4.96 -20.60 4.27
CA GLU A 38 3.56 -20.39 4.63
C GLU A 38 2.87 -19.41 3.67
N VAL A 39 3.58 -18.34 3.29
CA VAL A 39 3.07 -17.33 2.37
C VAL A 39 2.86 -17.91 0.97
N ALA A 40 3.78 -18.75 0.50
CA ALA A 40 3.71 -19.39 -0.82
C ALA A 40 2.43 -20.21 -1.00
N HIS A 41 1.95 -20.87 0.07
CA HIS A 41 0.71 -21.65 0.02
C HIS A 41 -0.52 -20.78 -0.23
N VAL A 42 -0.62 -19.66 0.50
CA VAL A 42 -1.78 -18.75 0.44
C VAL A 42 -1.71 -17.82 -0.78
N ALA A 43 -0.51 -17.42 -1.22
CA ALA A 43 -0.28 -16.56 -2.38
C ALA A 43 -0.87 -17.11 -3.69
N ARG A 44 -1.09 -18.43 -3.77
CA ARG A 44 -1.78 -19.08 -4.90
C ARG A 44 -3.20 -18.54 -5.13
N LEU A 45 -3.83 -17.95 -4.12
CA LEU A 45 -5.14 -17.31 -4.24
C LEU A 45 -5.13 -16.08 -5.15
N LEU A 46 -3.97 -15.41 -5.30
CA LEU A 46 -3.83 -14.16 -6.03
C LEU A 46 -3.75 -14.36 -7.56
N ARG A 47 -3.54 -15.59 -8.03
CA ARG A 47 -3.60 -15.99 -9.46
C ARG A 47 -2.77 -15.10 -10.41
N GLY A 48 -1.58 -14.69 -10.00
CA GLY A 48 -0.63 -13.94 -10.82
C GLY A 48 0.82 -14.29 -10.50
N PRO A 49 1.77 -13.92 -11.37
CA PRO A 49 3.21 -14.09 -11.10
C PRO A 49 3.65 -13.13 -9.99
N LEU A 50 4.29 -13.70 -8.96
CA LEU A 50 4.70 -13.00 -7.75
C LEU A 50 6.12 -13.46 -7.39
N VAL A 51 7.00 -12.49 -7.13
CA VAL A 51 8.27 -12.75 -6.46
C VAL A 51 8.03 -12.83 -4.96
N LEU A 52 8.49 -13.91 -4.33
CA LEU A 52 8.44 -14.10 -2.88
C LEU A 52 9.85 -14.13 -2.31
N CYS A 53 10.12 -13.30 -1.31
CA CYS A 53 11.40 -13.26 -0.61
C CYS A 53 11.20 -13.10 0.91
N PRO A 54 12.15 -13.58 1.75
CA PRO A 54 12.21 -13.19 3.16
C PRO A 54 12.34 -11.66 3.28
N ALA A 55 11.77 -11.10 4.35
CA ALA A 55 11.85 -9.68 4.67
C ALA A 55 12.10 -9.45 6.17
N GLY A 56 12.83 -8.38 6.48
CA GLY A 56 13.23 -8.04 7.85
C GLY A 56 14.34 -8.94 8.40
N GLU A 57 14.94 -8.49 9.50
CA GLU A 57 15.94 -9.26 10.24
C GLU A 57 15.25 -10.31 11.13
N PRO A 58 15.89 -11.47 11.38
CA PRO A 58 15.37 -12.43 12.34
C PRO A 58 15.38 -11.81 13.75
N GLY A 59 14.23 -11.77 14.42
CA GLY A 59 14.16 -11.28 15.80
C GLY A 59 14.98 -12.16 16.76
N PRO A 60 15.62 -11.56 17.78
CA PRO A 60 16.35 -12.31 18.80
C PRO A 60 15.38 -13.16 19.62
N GLY A 61 15.26 -14.45 19.29
CA GLY A 61 14.33 -15.37 19.95
C GLY A 61 13.36 -16.11 19.01
N GLY A 62 13.48 -15.91 17.69
CA GLY A 62 12.60 -16.58 16.71
C GLY A 62 11.25 -15.91 16.53
N GLU A 63 11.21 -14.58 16.69
CA GLU A 63 10.01 -13.78 16.38
C GLU A 63 9.60 -13.93 14.90
N ALA A 64 8.34 -13.58 14.62
CA ALA A 64 7.72 -13.75 13.31
C ALA A 64 8.53 -13.08 12.20
N ARG A 65 9.09 -13.90 11.31
CA ARG A 65 9.73 -13.39 10.10
C ARG A 65 8.68 -12.82 9.16
N TRP A 66 9.06 -11.77 8.48
CA TRP A 66 8.26 -11.23 7.41
C TRP A 66 8.67 -11.88 6.10
N SER A 67 7.73 -11.91 5.17
CA SER A 67 8.01 -12.15 3.77
C SER A 67 7.43 -11.02 2.95
N VAL A 68 8.07 -10.73 1.82
CA VAL A 68 7.58 -9.78 0.83
C VAL A 68 7.10 -10.52 -0.41
N LEU A 69 5.90 -10.17 -0.87
CA LEU A 69 5.39 -10.52 -2.19
C LEU A 69 5.43 -9.28 -3.07
N VAL A 70 6.10 -9.38 -4.21
CA VAL A 70 6.16 -8.32 -5.22
C VAL A 70 5.48 -8.82 -6.49
N PRO A 71 4.46 -8.11 -7.01
CA PRO A 71 3.88 -8.42 -8.31
C PRO A 71 4.94 -8.29 -9.42
N GLU A 72 5.18 -9.37 -10.17
CA GLU A 72 6.09 -9.34 -11.33
C GLU A 72 5.47 -8.53 -12.47
N GLU A 73 4.16 -8.68 -12.62
CA GLU A 73 3.34 -7.89 -13.51
C GLU A 73 2.67 -6.75 -12.74
N LYS A 74 2.29 -5.69 -13.46
CA LYS A 74 1.57 -4.54 -12.91
C LYS A 74 0.10 -4.59 -13.32
N PRO A 75 -0.76 -5.39 -12.65
CA PRO A 75 -2.15 -5.61 -13.06
C PRO A 75 -2.98 -4.32 -13.16
N TRP A 76 -2.64 -3.29 -12.38
CA TRP A 76 -3.26 -1.96 -12.46
C TRP A 76 -3.00 -1.23 -13.79
N LEU A 77 -2.01 -1.62 -14.60
CA LEU A 77 -1.78 -1.04 -15.93
C LEU A 77 -2.81 -1.50 -16.99
N HIS A 78 -3.51 -2.61 -16.74
CA HIS A 78 -4.36 -3.26 -17.74
C HIS A 78 -5.78 -3.54 -17.24
N GLY A 79 -5.99 -3.52 -15.91
CA GLY A 79 -7.24 -3.92 -15.28
C GLY A 79 -8.28 -2.81 -15.08
N GLY A 80 -7.94 -1.54 -15.34
CA GLY A 80 -8.83 -0.39 -15.10
C GLY A 80 -9.14 -0.12 -13.62
N GLU A 81 -8.52 -0.86 -12.70
CA GLU A 81 -8.55 -0.62 -11.26
C GLU A 81 -7.22 0.00 -10.80
N PRO A 82 -7.27 1.04 -9.95
CA PRO A 82 -6.07 1.68 -9.44
C PRO A 82 -5.28 0.74 -8.50
N VAL A 83 -3.98 1.02 -8.34
CA VAL A 83 -3.03 0.17 -7.61
C VAL A 83 -3.46 -0.10 -6.17
N ASP A 84 -3.98 0.91 -5.47
CA ASP A 84 -4.47 0.84 -4.10
C ASP A 84 -5.60 -0.18 -3.95
N ARG A 85 -6.54 -0.21 -4.90
CA ARG A 85 -7.69 -1.10 -4.87
C ARG A 85 -7.31 -2.54 -5.13
N VAL A 86 -6.49 -2.77 -6.16
CA VAL A 86 -5.98 -4.12 -6.48
C VAL A 86 -5.26 -4.69 -5.26
N LEU A 87 -4.36 -3.90 -4.68
CA LEU A 87 -3.49 -4.39 -3.61
C LEU A 87 -4.21 -4.54 -2.27
N THR A 88 -5.20 -3.68 -1.98
CA THR A 88 -6.10 -3.87 -0.84
C THR A 88 -6.91 -5.17 -0.98
N GLY A 89 -7.37 -5.48 -2.19
CA GLY A 89 -8.06 -6.74 -2.49
C GLY A 89 -7.16 -7.95 -2.23
N TRP A 90 -5.91 -7.90 -2.71
CA TRP A 90 -4.93 -8.97 -2.49
C TRP A 90 -4.55 -9.13 -1.02
N ALA A 91 -4.26 -8.04 -0.30
CA ALA A 91 -3.99 -8.10 1.13
C ALA A 91 -5.15 -8.66 1.93
N THR A 92 -6.39 -8.30 1.56
CA THR A 92 -7.60 -8.85 2.20
C THR A 92 -7.72 -10.35 1.91
N ALA A 93 -7.51 -10.78 0.67
CA ALA A 93 -7.57 -12.20 0.31
C ALA A 93 -6.54 -13.04 1.07
N LEU A 94 -5.30 -12.55 1.17
CA LEU A 94 -4.25 -13.18 1.97
C LEU A 94 -4.61 -13.20 3.46
N ALA A 95 -5.01 -12.06 4.01
CA ALA A 95 -5.32 -11.92 5.43
C ALA A 95 -6.55 -12.74 5.86
N VAL A 96 -7.48 -13.03 4.95
CA VAL A 96 -8.62 -13.94 5.19
C VAL A 96 -8.20 -15.40 5.02
N GLY A 97 -7.32 -15.69 4.06
CA GLY A 97 -6.78 -17.02 3.80
C GLY A 97 -5.77 -17.50 4.84
N ALA A 98 -5.32 -16.62 5.73
CA ALA A 98 -4.36 -16.88 6.79
C ALA A 98 -4.76 -16.22 8.11
N SER A 99 -4.09 -16.58 9.21
CA SER A 99 -4.30 -15.98 10.53
C SER A 99 -3.34 -14.81 10.83
N TRP A 100 -2.39 -14.52 9.93
CA TRP A 100 -1.39 -13.47 10.09
C TRP A 100 -1.77 -12.17 9.37
N PRO A 101 -1.33 -10.99 9.86
CA PRO A 101 -1.59 -9.70 9.23
C PRO A 101 -0.80 -9.51 7.92
N VAL A 102 -1.38 -8.74 7.00
CA VAL A 102 -0.78 -8.33 5.73
C VAL A 102 -0.77 -6.81 5.62
N LEU A 103 0.38 -6.23 5.29
CA LEU A 103 0.51 -4.82 4.91
C LEU A 103 0.62 -4.73 3.39
N ALA A 104 -0.33 -4.06 2.73
CA ALA A 104 -0.19 -3.62 1.35
C ALA A 104 0.50 -2.26 1.34
N LEU A 105 1.59 -2.13 0.59
CA LEU A 105 2.27 -0.87 0.32
C LEU A 105 2.16 -0.58 -1.17
N TRP A 106 1.72 0.61 -1.52
CA TRP A 106 1.54 1.01 -2.92
C TRP A 106 1.97 2.46 -3.13
N TRP A 107 2.27 2.79 -4.38
CA TRP A 107 2.53 4.15 -4.80
C TRP A 107 2.15 4.34 -6.27
N ASP A 108 1.79 5.56 -6.61
CA ASP A 108 1.64 6.08 -7.97
C ASP A 108 2.30 7.47 -8.07
N HIS A 109 2.03 8.21 -9.13
CA HIS A 109 2.60 9.54 -9.35
C HIS A 109 2.09 10.64 -8.41
N GLU A 110 0.92 10.46 -7.79
CA GLU A 110 0.28 11.44 -6.93
C GLU A 110 0.33 11.05 -5.46
N ARG A 111 0.36 9.74 -5.16
CA ARG A 111 0.17 9.24 -3.82
C ARG A 111 0.99 8.00 -3.52
N ALA A 112 1.25 7.80 -2.23
CA ALA A 112 1.68 6.52 -1.69
C ALA A 112 0.76 6.15 -0.53
N GLY A 113 0.60 4.86 -0.27
CA GLY A 113 -0.24 4.42 0.82
C GLY A 113 0.16 3.08 1.36
N LEU A 114 -0.28 2.83 2.59
CA LEU A 114 -0.17 1.55 3.24
C LEU A 114 -1.51 1.13 3.86
N VAL A 115 -1.86 -0.15 3.74
CA VAL A 115 -3.11 -0.71 4.24
C VAL A 115 -2.83 -2.00 5.01
N LEU A 116 -3.34 -2.09 6.24
CA LEU A 116 -3.28 -3.27 7.08
C LEU A 116 -4.58 -4.07 7.02
N CYS A 117 -4.44 -5.31 6.56
CA CYS A 117 -5.49 -6.32 6.57
C CYS A 117 -5.18 -7.41 7.61
N SER A 118 -6.19 -7.87 8.35
CA SER A 118 -6.02 -8.89 9.39
C SER A 118 -7.30 -9.70 9.57
N GLY A 119 -7.36 -10.92 9.01
CA GLY A 119 -8.57 -11.74 9.04
C GLY A 119 -9.77 -11.02 8.41
N PHE A 120 -10.91 -11.12 9.09
CA PHE A 120 -12.17 -10.47 8.72
C PHE A 120 -12.34 -9.05 9.28
N ARG A 121 -11.30 -8.46 9.88
CA ARG A 121 -11.38 -7.09 10.42
C ARG A 121 -11.40 -6.10 9.26
N ARG A 122 -12.10 -4.97 9.45
CA ARG A 122 -12.07 -3.84 8.50
C ARG A 122 -10.61 -3.42 8.23
N PRO A 123 -10.17 -3.33 6.97
CA PRO A 123 -8.86 -2.79 6.63
C PRO A 123 -8.68 -1.39 7.19
N VAL A 124 -7.47 -1.07 7.60
CA VAL A 124 -7.09 0.29 8.05
C VAL A 124 -5.97 0.76 7.15
N GLY A 125 -6.07 1.97 6.62
CA GLY A 125 -5.08 2.52 5.71
C GLY A 125 -4.59 3.89 6.14
N TYR A 126 -3.43 4.26 5.60
CA TYR A 126 -2.86 5.59 5.69
C TYR A 126 -2.26 5.95 4.32
N GLU A 127 -2.38 7.22 3.93
CA GLU A 127 -1.93 7.72 2.62
C GLU A 127 -1.10 8.99 2.79
N TRP A 128 -0.22 9.20 1.83
CA TRP A 128 0.59 10.40 1.64
C TRP A 128 0.43 10.88 0.19
N ALA A 129 0.45 12.20 0.00
CA ALA A 129 0.68 12.78 -1.31
C ALA A 129 2.15 12.57 -1.74
N ALA A 130 2.44 12.76 -3.04
CA ALA A 130 3.76 12.58 -3.62
C ALA A 130 4.84 13.52 -3.04
N ASP A 131 4.44 14.65 -2.46
CA ASP A 131 5.33 15.57 -1.75
C ASP A 131 5.60 15.15 -0.29
N GLY A 132 5.02 14.03 0.16
CA GLY A 132 5.13 13.52 1.52
C GLY A 132 4.04 14.03 2.46
N THR A 133 3.11 14.88 1.99
CA THR A 133 2.01 15.39 2.83
C THR A 133 1.16 14.24 3.35
N PRO A 134 0.99 14.08 4.67
CA PRO A 134 0.09 13.08 5.23
C PRO A 134 -1.37 13.38 4.87
N LEU A 135 -2.07 12.38 4.32
CA LEU A 135 -3.49 12.46 3.94
C LEU A 135 -4.41 11.61 4.85
N GLY A 136 -3.83 10.72 5.67
CA GLY A 136 -4.56 9.83 6.56
C GLY A 136 -4.77 10.38 7.98
N GLU A 137 -5.65 9.71 8.74
CA GLU A 137 -5.88 10.02 10.17
C GLU A 137 -4.88 9.31 11.07
N ASP A 138 -4.34 9.99 12.09
CA ASP A 138 -3.41 9.43 13.10
C ASP A 138 -3.96 8.18 13.80
N GLU A 139 -5.28 8.06 13.93
CA GLU A 139 -5.95 6.91 14.55
C GLU A 139 -5.66 5.61 13.79
N ALA A 140 -5.32 5.70 12.50
CA ALA A 140 -4.85 4.56 11.72
C ALA A 140 -3.55 4.00 12.30
N MET A 141 -2.56 4.82 12.65
CA MET A 141 -1.28 4.33 13.20
C MET A 141 -1.47 3.60 14.53
N ARG A 142 -2.40 4.06 15.38
CA ARG A 142 -2.75 3.34 16.61
C ARG A 142 -3.33 1.97 16.33
N ALA A 143 -4.23 1.87 15.35
CA ALA A 143 -4.78 0.58 14.95
C ALA A 143 -3.70 -0.36 14.37
N PHE A 144 -2.68 0.18 13.70
CA PHE A 144 -1.55 -0.59 13.18
C PHE A 144 -0.75 -1.20 14.31
N VAL A 145 -0.33 -0.37 15.27
CA VAL A 145 0.43 -0.81 16.44
C VAL A 145 -0.31 -1.94 17.18
N LEU A 146 -1.59 -1.74 17.46
CA LEU A 146 -2.40 -2.73 18.17
C LEU A 146 -2.55 -4.05 17.39
N ARG A 147 -2.75 -4.00 16.07
CA ARG A 147 -3.00 -5.20 15.25
C ARG A 147 -1.72 -5.93 14.85
N LEU A 148 -0.60 -5.22 14.80
CA LEU A 148 0.72 -5.79 14.60
C LEU A 148 1.36 -6.23 15.93
N GLY A 149 0.68 -6.04 17.06
CA GLY A 149 1.23 -6.41 18.37
C GLY A 149 2.57 -5.71 18.65
N LEU A 150 2.71 -4.49 18.13
CA LEU A 150 3.84 -3.60 18.39
C LEU A 150 3.65 -2.93 19.76
N ASP A 151 4.73 -2.42 20.33
CA ASP A 151 4.70 -1.71 21.59
C ASP A 151 3.87 -0.40 21.44
N PRO A 152 2.79 -0.23 22.23
CA PRO A 152 1.89 0.91 22.09
C PRO A 152 2.51 2.26 22.50
N VAL A 153 3.69 2.26 23.11
CA VAL A 153 4.40 3.47 23.52
C VAL A 153 5.60 3.70 22.62
N LEU A 154 6.54 2.76 22.56
CA LEU A 154 7.80 2.91 21.83
C LEU A 154 7.58 2.90 20.32
N ASP A 155 6.91 1.88 19.78
CA ASP A 155 6.72 1.77 18.32
C ASP A 155 5.74 2.84 17.81
N LEU A 156 4.75 3.24 18.63
CA LEU A 156 3.87 4.36 18.27
C LEU A 156 4.63 5.69 18.20
N GLN A 157 5.63 5.90 19.07
CA GLN A 157 6.49 7.09 19.01
C GLN A 157 7.38 7.08 17.77
N GLU A 158 7.86 5.91 17.34
CA GLU A 158 8.65 5.78 16.11
C GLU A 158 7.82 5.97 14.84
N LEU A 159 6.53 5.59 14.86
CA LEU A 159 5.61 5.78 13.73
C LEU A 159 5.01 7.20 13.66
N GLY A 160 4.89 7.89 14.79
CA GLY A 160 4.27 9.21 14.86
C GLY A 160 4.88 10.32 13.99
N PRO A 161 6.19 10.32 13.66
CA PRO A 161 6.76 11.24 12.67
C PRO A 161 6.23 11.02 11.26
N LEU A 162 5.77 9.82 10.90
CA LEU A 162 5.27 9.52 9.56
C LEU A 162 3.94 10.22 9.26
N THR A 163 3.23 10.70 10.28
CA THR A 163 1.93 11.35 10.12
C THR A 163 1.99 12.88 10.21
N ARG A 164 3.20 13.44 10.23
CA ARG A 164 3.46 14.87 10.39
C ARG A 164 4.42 15.36 9.30
N GLU A 165 4.19 16.57 8.82
CA GLU A 165 5.10 17.31 7.93
C GLU A 165 6.34 17.84 8.67
#